data_AF-A0AAW4MQW9-F1
#
_entry.id   AF-A0AAW4MQW9-F1
#
_cell.length_a   1.000
_cell.length_b   1.000
_cell.length_c   1.000
_cell.angle_alpha   90.00
_cell.angle_beta   90.00
_cell.angle_gamma   90.00
#
_symmetry.space_group_name_H-M   'P 1'
#
loop_
_entity.id
_entity.type
_entity.pdbx_description
1 polymer ?
#
loop_
_entity_poly.entity_id
_entity_poly.type
_entity_poly.pdbx_seq_one_letter_code
_entity_poly.pdbx_strand_id
1 'polypeptide(L)'
;MASIVLDLQKEILSPNCDIVNVLRKAHLIAVKLKLSDFDQWIQYELSGYPNKESCPEYRKGRGALKYLNQFYGWSPIIIQNNEIEKII
;
A
#
# COMPACT_ATOMS: atom_id res chain seq x y z
N MET A 1 22.07 20.68 -15.11
CA MET A 1 21.12 20.71 -13.98
C MET A 1 20.39 19.39 -14.01
N ALA A 2 20.68 18.47 -13.10
CA ALA A 2 20.02 17.17 -13.10
C ALA A 2 18.52 17.40 -12.87
N SER A 3 17.69 16.86 -13.76
CA SER A 3 16.24 16.91 -13.60
C SER A 3 15.88 16.22 -12.29
N ILE A 4 15.10 16.86 -11.43
CA ILE A 4 14.65 16.30 -10.15
C ILE A 4 13.98 14.92 -10.32
N VAL A 5 13.44 14.65 -11.52
CA VAL A 5 12.87 13.37 -11.93
C VAL A 5 13.95 12.29 -12.10
N LEU A 6 15.12 12.64 -12.66
CA LEU A 6 16.24 11.71 -12.81
C LEU A 6 16.85 11.32 -11.47
N ASP A 7 16.89 12.26 -10.52
CA ASP A 7 17.40 11.97 -9.18
C ASP A 7 16.44 11.05 -8.41
N LEU A 8 15.12 11.27 -8.55
CA LEU A 8 14.10 10.34 -8.02
C LEU A 8 14.23 8.94 -8.63
N GLN A 9 14.40 8.86 -9.96
CA GLN A 9 14.58 7.57 -10.65
C GLN A 9 15.83 6.83 -10.16
N LYS A 10 16.95 7.52 -9.96
CA LYS A 10 18.17 6.92 -9.41
C LYS A 10 17.97 6.39 -8.00
N GLU A 11 17.21 7.10 -7.17
CA GLU A 11 16.94 6.70 -5.80
C GLU A 11 16.01 5.48 -5.73
N ILE A 12 14.99 5.41 -6.59
CA ILE A 12 14.11 4.23 -6.73
C ILE A 12 14.89 3.00 -7.18
N LEU A 13 15.88 3.18 -8.08
CA LEU A 13 16.73 2.10 -8.56
C LEU A 13 17.76 1.63 -7.54
N SER A 14 17.95 2.36 -6.44
CA SER A 14 18.90 1.99 -5.40
C SER A 14 18.33 0.88 -4.50
N PRO A 15 19.12 -0.16 -4.15
CA PRO A 15 18.64 -1.28 -3.36
C PRO A 15 18.34 -0.92 -1.90
N ASN A 16 18.92 0.17 -1.38
CA ASN A 16 18.67 0.69 -0.02
C ASN A 16 17.67 1.86 -0.03
N CYS A 17 16.71 1.82 -0.95
CA CYS A 17 15.66 2.83 -1.08
C CYS A 17 14.75 2.82 0.15
N ASP A 18 14.65 3.97 0.83
CA ASP A 18 13.58 4.23 1.78
C ASP A 18 12.33 4.70 1.03
N ILE A 19 11.35 3.80 0.92
CA ILE A 19 10.09 4.02 0.21
C ILE A 19 9.38 5.31 0.68
N VAL A 20 9.46 5.63 1.98
CA VAL A 20 8.78 6.78 2.56
C VAL A 20 9.44 8.09 2.09
N ASN A 21 10.76 8.12 2.05
CA ASN A 21 11.51 9.28 1.56
C ASN A 21 11.32 9.49 0.06
N VAL A 22 11.28 8.41 -0.72
CA VAL A 22 10.97 8.47 -2.15
C VAL A 22 9.57 9.03 -2.39
N LEU A 23 8.56 8.57 -1.65
CA LEU A 23 7.19 9.09 -1.77
C LEU A 23 7.11 10.58 -1.40
N ARG A 24 7.81 11.05 -0.36
CA ARG A 24 7.89 12.49 -0.03
C ARG A 24 8.53 13.33 -1.14
N LYS A 25 9.59 12.81 -1.78
CA LYS A 25 10.21 13.47 -2.94
C LYS A 25 9.29 13.48 -4.15
N ALA A 26 8.58 12.38 -4.40
CA ALA A 26 7.58 12.29 -5.45
C ALA A 26 6.42 13.28 -5.22
N HIS A 27 5.97 13.48 -3.97
CA HIS A 27 4.96 14.48 -3.60
C HIS A 27 5.41 15.90 -3.99
N LEU A 28 6.65 16.25 -3.64
CA LEU A 28 7.22 17.56 -3.98
C LEU A 28 7.29 17.78 -5.51
N ILE A 29 7.58 16.73 -6.27
CA ILE A 29 7.58 16.75 -7.74
C ILE A 29 6.16 16.87 -8.30
N ALA A 30 5.19 16.15 -7.72
CA ALA A 30 3.78 16.18 -8.10
C ALA A 30 3.20 17.61 -7.96
N VAL A 31 3.45 18.25 -6.81
CA VAL A 31 3.05 19.64 -6.55
C VAL A 31 3.70 20.60 -7.56
N LYS A 32 5.01 20.42 -7.84
CA LYS A 32 5.75 21.27 -8.78
C LYS A 32 5.24 21.15 -10.22
N LEU A 33 4.84 19.96 -10.63
CA LEU A 33 4.28 19.66 -11.96
C LEU A 33 2.76 19.86 -12.04
N LYS A 34 2.12 20.26 -10.93
CA LYS A 34 0.66 20.43 -10.80
C LYS A 34 -0.14 19.16 -11.18
N LEU A 35 0.38 18.00 -10.82
CA LEU A 35 -0.28 16.71 -11.04
C LEU A 35 -1.15 16.36 -9.83
N SER A 36 -2.37 16.91 -9.78
CA SER A 36 -3.32 16.74 -8.66
C SER A 36 -3.61 15.27 -8.34
N ASP A 37 -3.83 14.46 -9.36
CA ASP A 37 -4.26 13.06 -9.18
C ASP A 37 -3.12 12.21 -8.62
N PHE A 38 -1.89 12.49 -9.08
CA PHE A 38 -0.68 11.84 -8.58
C PHE A 38 -0.36 12.27 -7.15
N ASP A 39 -0.57 13.55 -6.84
CA ASP A 39 -0.40 14.10 -5.50
C ASP A 39 -1.33 13.43 -4.48
N GLN A 40 -2.61 13.33 -4.84
CA GLN A 40 -3.64 12.68 -4.03
C GLN A 40 -3.34 11.19 -3.81
N TRP A 41 -2.88 10.48 -4.84
CA TRP A 41 -2.46 9.08 -4.71
C TRP A 41 -1.29 8.92 -3.73
N ILE A 42 -0.27 9.78 -3.81
CA ILE A 42 0.87 9.74 -2.88
C ILE A 42 0.42 10.03 -1.44
N GLN A 43 -0.48 10.99 -1.25
CA GLN A 43 -1.02 11.28 0.08
C GLN A 43 -1.79 10.10 0.65
N TYR A 44 -2.53 9.36 -0.17
CA TYR A 44 -3.20 8.14 0.28
C TYR A 44 -2.22 7.01 0.63
N GLU A 45 -1.12 6.88 -0.09
CA GLU A 45 -0.08 5.90 0.24
C GLU A 45 0.69 6.27 1.53
N LEU A 46 0.89 7.56 1.81
CA LEU A 46 1.62 8.03 3.00
C LEU A 46 0.73 8.10 4.26
N SER A 47 -0.49 8.62 4.13
CA SER A 47 -1.40 8.89 5.25
C SER A 47 -2.46 7.81 5.44
N GLY A 48 -2.59 6.89 4.48
CA GLY A 48 -3.64 5.89 4.43
C GLY A 48 -4.86 6.34 3.62
N TYR A 49 -5.63 5.36 3.15
CA TYR A 49 -6.85 5.57 2.39
C TYR A 49 -8.02 5.85 3.32
N PRO A 50 -8.81 6.93 3.08
CA PRO A 50 -9.93 7.28 3.94
C PRO A 50 -11.10 6.27 3.84
N ASN A 51 -11.31 5.69 2.66
CA ASN A 51 -12.46 4.83 2.37
C ASN A 51 -12.01 3.48 1.79
N LYS A 52 -12.82 2.43 1.95
CA LYS A 52 -12.57 1.11 1.31
C LYS A 52 -12.61 1.19 -0.22
N GLU A 53 -13.39 2.12 -0.77
CA GLU A 53 -13.55 2.32 -2.21
C GLU A 53 -12.35 3.03 -2.86
N SER A 54 -11.66 3.90 -2.12
CA SER A 54 -10.45 4.56 -2.61
C SER A 54 -9.21 3.67 -2.50
N CYS A 55 -9.31 2.57 -1.76
CA CYS A 55 -8.23 1.61 -1.61
C CYS A 55 -8.10 0.72 -2.87
N PRO A 56 -6.95 0.74 -3.57
CA PRO A 56 -6.77 -0.03 -4.78
C PRO A 56 -6.73 -1.54 -4.51
N GLU A 57 -7.11 -2.33 -5.51
CA GLU A 57 -7.21 -3.80 -5.43
C GLU A 57 -5.91 -4.44 -4.89
N TYR A 58 -4.74 -3.96 -5.30
CA TYR A 58 -3.44 -4.48 -4.85
C TYR A 58 -3.14 -4.24 -3.37
N ARG A 59 -3.82 -3.28 -2.72
CA ARG A 59 -3.72 -3.05 -1.27
C ARG A 59 -4.71 -3.90 -0.47
N LYS A 60 -5.69 -4.53 -1.12
CA LYS A 60 -6.65 -5.42 -0.46
C LYS A 60 -6.01 -6.79 -0.26
N GLY A 61 -5.52 -7.06 0.95
CA GLY A 61 -5.10 -8.40 1.37
C GLY A 61 -6.29 -9.22 1.87
N ARG A 62 -6.28 -10.54 1.59
CA ARG A 62 -7.18 -11.49 2.23
C ARG A 62 -6.42 -12.29 3.29
N GLY A 63 -6.94 -12.31 4.51
CA GLY A 63 -6.37 -13.09 5.60
C GLY A 63 -6.96 -14.49 5.65
N ALA A 64 -6.15 -15.48 6.01
CA ALA A 64 -6.67 -16.79 6.40
C ALA A 64 -6.86 -16.81 7.91
N LEU A 65 -8.11 -16.95 8.36
CA LEU A 65 -8.42 -17.12 9.78
C LEU A 65 -7.93 -18.47 10.27
N LYS A 66 -7.14 -18.45 11.35
CA LYS A 66 -6.68 -19.64 12.05
C LYS A 66 -7.02 -19.51 13.53
N TYR A 67 -7.40 -20.62 14.14
CA TYR A 67 -7.53 -20.70 15.59
C TYR A 67 -6.36 -21.51 16.16
N LEU A 68 -5.97 -21.18 17.39
CA LEU A 68 -4.94 -21.92 18.10
C LEU A 68 -5.60 -23.08 18.84
N ASN A 69 -5.38 -24.29 18.35
CA ASN A 69 -5.73 -25.52 19.06
C ASN A 69 -4.59 -25.87 20.04
N GLN A 70 -4.91 -26.06 21.32
CA GLN A 70 -3.93 -26.36 22.37
C GLN A 70 -3.13 -27.65 22.12
N PHE A 71 -3.71 -28.61 21.41
CA PHE A 71 -3.06 -29.90 21.14
C PHE A 71 -2.45 -30.00 19.75
N TYR A 72 -3.03 -29.32 18.75
CA TYR A 72 -2.67 -29.47 17.33
C TYR A 72 -2.06 -28.22 16.68
N GLY A 73 -1.92 -27.12 17.43
CA GLY A 73 -1.37 -25.87 16.92
C GLY A 73 -2.36 -25.07 16.08
N TRP A 74 -1.85 -24.30 15.10
CA TRP A 74 -2.66 -23.43 14.27
C TRP A 74 -3.49 -24.21 13.25
N SER A 75 -4.81 -24.20 13.42
CA SER A 75 -5.76 -24.86 12.51
C SER A 75 -6.61 -23.82 11.77
N PRO A 76 -6.94 -24.03 10.49
CA PRO A 76 -7.77 -23.10 9.72
C PRO A 76 -9.22 -23.12 10.23
N ILE A 77 -9.83 -21.94 10.32
CA ILE A 77 -11.28 -21.81 10.52
C ILE A 77 -11.92 -21.86 9.14
N ILE A 78 -12.75 -22.88 8.90
CA ILE A 78 -13.53 -22.99 7.67
C ILE A 78 -14.88 -22.31 7.91
N ILE A 79 -15.10 -21.18 7.26
CA ILE A 79 -16.39 -20.48 7.29
C ILE A 79 -17.23 -21.03 6.14
N GLN A 80 -18.29 -21.76 6.45
CA GLN A 80 -19.16 -22.36 5.43
C GLN A 80 -19.99 -21.29 4.67
N ASN A 81 -20.19 -20.12 5.28
CA ASN A 81 -20.92 -19.02 4.67
C ASN A 81 -19.99 -18.14 3.83
N ASN A 82 -20.16 -18.20 2.51
CA ASN A 82 -19.37 -17.50 1.51
C ASN A 82 -19.52 -15.95 1.59
N GLU A 83 -20.62 -15.42 2.13
CA GLU A 83 -20.77 -13.98 2.35
C GLU A 83 -19.92 -13.50 3.53
N ILE A 84 -19.86 -14.29 4.60
CA ILE A 84 -19.04 -14.01 5.78
C ILE A 84 -17.56 -14.19 5.44
N GLU A 85 -17.22 -15.21 4.65
CA GLU A 85 -15.86 -15.44 4.16
C GLU A 85 -15.33 -14.25 3.34
N LYS A 86 -16.16 -13.62 2.50
CA LYS A 86 -15.76 -12.47 1.67
C LYS A 86 -15.53 -11.17 2.44
N ILE A 87 -16.04 -11.07 3.67
CA ILE A 87 -15.87 -9.88 4.52
C ILE A 87 -14.50 -9.87 5.22
N ILE A 88 -13.82 -11.02 5.24
CA ILE A 88 -12.59 -11.31 6.00
C ILE A 88 -11.40 -11.41 5.03
#